data_AF-A0A8W8JI97-F1
#
_entry.id   AF-A0A8W8JI97-F1
#
_cell.length_a   1.000
_cell.length_b   1.000
_cell.length_c   1.000
_cell.angle_alpha   90.00
_cell.angle_beta   90.00
_cell.angle_gamma   90.00
#
_symmetry.space_group_name_H-M   'P 1'
#
loop_
_entity.id
_entity.type
_entity.pdbx_description
1 polymer ?
#
loop_
_entity_poly.entity_id
_entity_poly.type
_entity_poly.pdbx_seq_one_letter_code
_entity_poly.pdbx_strand_id
1 'polypeptide(L)'
;MEDDSEVQDDQQEEDWYQNDLQLAAELGKALLERNRELEAQIIHLQQINNEQNLEIEYITRQLETVRDSSESRMRIYEELDRTSQDLEKTNQRLHIDAKTDKQRIEKLMTTVLQLEEKCDNLEKKVEDMKAEEKRLKQKQQKQDSRRAVSLASLREKERDPYLKDIMNEDCHWTYNNQFKKLPLNPYEQEIKNLQEAVKQLKAQALIDKRKKEDLETEVSLLWEENAGLEKKVRSLEDDVKENGYLKFEIQRQKLNLGKYCKKCSSDLVELKTAIEKEIEPDDPQVGAGKLVRLESGGSVYGSTESLNKIVPDIQEVSPVEDNDTSSVSILDELETQYKKLFKKYEDLQNKSSRRPGSFHESETFDEALHRQLAVSHKEVQTLLKMQKSTSTAEAATSAEQETNLPHYKSLFRDIFATLKQTRIDESSEQPLTSPHSAEYKPLK
;
A
#
# COMPACT_ATOMS: atom_id res chain seq x y z
N MET A 1 -43.95 109.25 34.05
CA MET A 1 -44.08 107.98 34.79
C MET A 1 -44.56 106.84 33.88
N GLU A 2 -45.13 107.13 32.69
CA GLU A 2 -45.49 106.09 31.70
C GLU A 2 -44.31 105.72 30.77
N ASP A 3 -43.44 106.67 30.40
CA ASP A 3 -42.23 106.40 29.59
C ASP A 3 -41.23 105.40 30.22
N ASP A 4 -41.08 105.39 31.55
CA ASP A 4 -40.18 104.44 32.22
C ASP A 4 -40.77 103.01 32.26
N SER A 5 -42.08 102.86 32.06
CA SER A 5 -42.78 101.57 32.02
C SER A 5 -42.64 100.90 30.65
N GLU A 6 -42.79 101.66 29.56
CA GLU A 6 -42.64 101.11 28.20
C GLU A 6 -41.19 100.68 27.92
N VAL A 7 -40.19 101.44 28.41
CA VAL A 7 -38.77 101.07 28.26
C VAL A 7 -38.41 99.81 29.09
N GLN A 8 -39.06 99.58 30.23
CA GLN A 8 -38.88 98.36 31.02
C GLN A 8 -39.53 97.13 30.40
N ASP A 9 -40.66 97.30 29.71
CA ASP A 9 -41.33 96.22 29.00
C ASP A 9 -40.56 95.83 27.73
N ASP A 10 -40.03 96.79 26.97
CA ASP A 10 -39.16 96.56 25.81
C ASP A 10 -37.87 95.80 26.19
N GLN A 11 -37.27 96.14 27.34
CA GLN A 11 -36.07 95.45 27.83
C GLN A 11 -36.36 94.02 28.31
N GLN A 12 -37.54 93.77 28.89
CA GLN A 12 -37.95 92.42 29.26
C GLN A 12 -38.22 91.54 28.05
N GLU A 13 -38.79 92.08 26.97
CA GLU A 13 -38.97 91.36 25.71
C GLU A 13 -37.63 91.03 25.04
N GLU A 14 -36.67 91.96 25.07
CA GLU A 14 -35.34 91.77 24.50
C GLU A 14 -34.55 90.70 25.29
N ASP A 15 -34.63 90.69 26.62
CA ASP A 15 -34.03 89.65 27.48
C ASP A 15 -34.68 88.28 27.28
N TRP A 16 -36.01 88.22 27.09
CA TRP A 16 -36.73 86.98 26.79
C TRP A 16 -36.29 86.39 25.46
N TYR A 17 -36.19 87.23 24.42
CA TYR A 17 -35.74 86.80 23.09
C TYR A 17 -34.27 86.33 23.09
N GLN A 18 -33.39 87.02 23.83
CA GLN A 18 -32.00 86.60 24.00
C GLN A 18 -31.90 85.24 24.70
N ASN A 19 -32.71 85.00 25.73
CA ASN A 19 -32.71 83.74 26.46
C ASN A 19 -33.25 82.57 25.61
N ASP A 20 -34.32 82.78 24.82
CA ASP A 20 -34.84 81.75 23.91
C ASP A 20 -33.85 81.44 22.78
N LEU A 21 -33.17 82.46 22.24
CA LEU A 21 -32.11 82.28 21.24
C LEU A 21 -30.91 81.51 21.82
N GLN A 22 -30.51 81.80 23.06
CA GLN A 22 -29.45 81.06 23.75
C GLN A 22 -29.86 79.60 23.97
N LEU A 23 -31.11 79.34 24.41
CA LEU A 23 -31.62 77.98 24.59
C LEU A 23 -31.65 77.19 23.28
N ALA A 24 -32.10 77.82 22.18
CA ALA A 24 -32.09 77.20 20.86
C ALA A 24 -30.66 76.87 20.39
N ALA A 25 -29.69 77.75 20.66
CA ALA A 25 -28.29 77.52 20.36
C ALA A 25 -27.68 76.38 21.20
N GLU A 26 -28.00 76.31 22.51
CA GLU A 26 -27.57 75.23 23.40
C GLU A 26 -28.16 73.87 22.96
N LEU A 27 -29.43 73.83 22.58
CA LEU A 27 -30.09 72.63 22.08
C LEU A 27 -29.52 72.20 20.71
N GLY A 28 -29.28 73.16 19.82
CA GLY A 28 -28.60 72.91 18.55
C GLY A 28 -27.19 72.35 18.74
N LYS A 29 -26.43 72.89 19.69
CA LYS A 29 -25.11 72.37 20.06
C LYS A 29 -25.18 70.94 20.60
N ALA A 30 -26.11 70.66 21.50
CA ALA A 30 -26.30 69.31 22.07
C ALA A 30 -26.70 68.29 21.00
N LEU A 31 -27.57 68.67 20.05
CA LEU A 31 -27.95 67.81 18.92
C LEU A 31 -26.77 67.53 17.98
N LEU A 32 -25.96 68.54 17.68
CA LEU A 32 -24.76 68.38 16.86
C LEU A 32 -23.71 67.50 17.56
N GLU A 33 -23.54 67.66 18.87
CA GLU A 33 -22.64 66.82 19.67
C GLU A 33 -23.10 65.36 19.68
N ARG A 34 -24.39 65.12 19.94
CA ARG A 34 -24.99 63.79 19.83
C ARG A 34 -24.86 63.20 18.43
N ASN A 35 -25.03 64.00 17.39
CA ASN A 35 -24.88 63.54 16.01
C ASN A 35 -23.44 63.12 15.72
N ARG A 36 -22.44 63.93 16.12
CA ARG A 36 -21.02 63.59 16.02
C ARG A 36 -20.66 62.32 16.79
N GLU A 37 -21.22 62.14 17.99
CA GLU A 37 -21.02 60.90 18.76
C GLU A 37 -21.59 59.68 18.04
N LEU A 38 -22.78 59.81 17.44
CA LEU A 38 -23.40 58.74 16.65
C LEU A 38 -22.58 58.43 15.39
N GLU A 39 -22.09 59.44 14.69
CA GLU A 39 -21.18 59.28 13.54
C GLU A 39 -19.89 58.55 13.95
N ALA A 40 -19.28 58.96 15.06
CA ALA A 40 -18.08 58.31 15.59
C ALA A 40 -18.34 56.85 15.98
N GLN A 41 -19.51 56.55 16.59
CA GLN A 41 -19.92 55.18 16.90
C GLN A 41 -20.12 54.34 15.64
N ILE A 42 -20.74 54.90 14.59
CA ILE A 42 -20.93 54.21 13.32
C ILE A 42 -19.58 53.87 12.68
N ILE A 43 -18.65 54.83 12.63
CA ILE A 43 -17.31 54.62 12.08
C ILE A 43 -16.57 53.52 12.87
N HIS A 44 -16.63 53.57 14.20
CA HIS A 44 -16.03 52.55 15.05
C HIS A 44 -16.63 51.16 14.82
N LEU A 45 -17.96 51.05 14.70
CA LEU A 45 -18.63 49.78 14.38
C LEU A 45 -18.28 49.27 12.99
N GLN A 46 -18.15 50.16 12.00
CA GLN A 46 -17.68 49.80 10.65
C GLN A 46 -16.25 49.26 10.68
N GLN A 47 -15.37 49.87 11.49
CA GLN A 47 -13.99 49.39 11.65
C GLN A 47 -13.96 47.99 12.27
N ILE A 48 -14.71 47.75 13.35
CA ILE A 48 -14.81 46.42 13.96
C ILE A 48 -15.37 45.41 12.96
N ASN A 49 -16.41 45.78 12.20
CA ASN A 49 -16.98 44.89 11.20
C ASN A 49 -15.94 44.51 10.13
N ASN A 50 -15.13 45.47 9.67
CA ASN A 50 -14.04 45.21 8.74
C ASN A 50 -12.97 44.27 9.31
N GLU A 51 -12.58 44.47 10.57
CA GLU A 51 -11.62 43.58 11.26
C GLU A 51 -12.18 42.16 11.38
N GLN A 52 -13.45 42.02 11.76
CA GLN A 52 -14.14 40.72 11.80
C GLN A 52 -14.23 40.06 10.43
N ASN A 53 -14.48 40.82 9.36
CA ASN A 53 -14.50 40.29 7.99
C ASN A 53 -13.12 39.74 7.58
N LEU A 54 -12.04 40.44 7.91
CA LEU A 54 -10.68 39.97 7.66
C LEU A 54 -10.34 38.69 8.45
N GLU A 55 -10.81 38.59 9.69
CA GLU A 55 -10.65 37.37 10.50
C GLU A 55 -11.41 36.18 9.89
N ILE A 56 -12.66 36.40 9.47
CA ILE A 56 -13.47 35.38 8.78
C ILE A 56 -12.76 34.91 7.51
N GLU A 57 -12.23 35.83 6.70
CA GLU A 57 -11.47 35.47 5.50
C GLU A 57 -10.22 34.66 5.81
N TYR A 58 -9.48 35.05 6.85
CA TYR A 58 -8.27 34.35 7.27
C TYR A 58 -8.57 32.92 7.71
N ILE A 59 -9.58 32.73 8.57
CA ILE A 59 -10.01 31.41 9.04
C ILE A 59 -10.55 30.59 7.87
N THR A 60 -11.28 31.21 6.93
CA THR A 60 -11.78 30.52 5.73
C THR A 60 -10.63 30.01 4.87
N ARG A 61 -9.61 30.83 4.62
CA ARG A 61 -8.39 30.40 3.91
C ARG A 61 -7.68 29.27 4.64
N GLN A 62 -7.56 29.34 5.98
CA GLN A 62 -6.99 28.24 6.75
C GLN A 62 -7.80 26.94 6.59
N LEU A 63 -9.14 27.01 6.67
CA LEU A 63 -10.01 25.86 6.46
C LEU A 63 -9.87 25.25 5.06
N GLU A 64 -9.75 26.08 4.03
CA GLU A 64 -9.48 25.64 2.66
C GLU A 64 -8.15 24.88 2.56
N THR A 65 -7.06 25.43 3.10
CA THR A 65 -5.76 24.73 3.09
C THR A 65 -5.81 23.39 3.83
N VAL A 66 -6.53 23.31 4.95
CA VAL A 66 -6.73 22.07 5.69
C VAL A 66 -7.54 21.08 4.87
N ARG A 67 -8.59 21.54 4.18
CA ARG A 67 -9.41 20.71 3.28
C ARG A 67 -8.59 20.15 2.13
N ASP A 68 -7.81 20.99 1.44
CA ASP A 68 -6.93 20.58 0.34
C ASP A 68 -5.88 19.56 0.81
N SER A 69 -5.28 19.79 1.98
CA SER A 69 -4.33 18.85 2.57
C SER A 69 -5.00 17.50 2.91
N SER A 70 -6.25 17.53 3.36
CA SER A 70 -7.01 16.33 3.69
C SER A 70 -7.39 15.55 2.45
N GLU A 71 -7.80 16.23 1.38
CA GLU A 71 -8.08 15.62 0.09
C GLU A 71 -6.81 15.03 -0.54
N SER A 72 -5.68 15.73 -0.47
CA SER A 72 -4.38 15.21 -0.87
C SER A 72 -3.99 13.94 -0.10
N ARG A 73 -4.15 13.94 1.24
CA ARG A 73 -3.93 12.74 2.07
C ARG A 73 -4.83 11.58 1.64
N MET A 74 -6.12 11.83 1.37
CA MET A 74 -7.05 10.81 0.90
C MET A 74 -6.56 10.17 -0.41
N ARG A 75 -6.16 10.98 -1.40
CA ARG A 75 -5.63 10.48 -2.68
C ARG A 75 -4.37 9.63 -2.50
N ILE A 76 -3.46 10.04 -1.59
CA ILE A 76 -2.25 9.27 -1.28
C ILE A 76 -2.61 7.93 -0.63
N TYR A 77 -3.60 7.89 0.28
CA TYR A 77 -4.04 6.64 0.89
C TYR A 77 -4.71 5.70 -0.11
N GLU A 78 -5.52 6.22 -1.03
CA GLU A 78 -6.08 5.41 -2.12
C GLU A 78 -4.99 4.83 -3.02
N GLU A 79 -3.97 5.61 -3.36
CA GLU A 79 -2.87 5.13 -4.19
C GLU A 79 -2.01 4.09 -3.44
N LEU A 80 -1.78 4.29 -2.15
CA LEU A 80 -1.10 3.32 -1.30
C LEU A 80 -1.89 2.01 -1.22
N ASP A 81 -3.22 2.06 -1.11
CA ASP A 81 -4.07 0.87 -1.11
C ASP A 81 -4.00 0.13 -2.45
N ARG A 82 -4.07 0.86 -3.58
CA ARG A 82 -3.90 0.28 -4.93
C ARG A 82 -2.55 -0.43 -5.06
N THR A 83 -1.46 0.24 -4.71
CA THR A 83 -0.11 -0.33 -4.80
C THR A 83 0.09 -1.52 -3.86
N SER A 84 -0.46 -1.48 -2.64
CA SER A 84 -0.45 -2.60 -1.71
C SER A 84 -1.16 -3.82 -2.28
N GLN A 85 -2.35 -3.64 -2.86
CA GLN A 85 -3.10 -4.73 -3.49
C GLN A 85 -2.37 -5.32 -4.69
N ASP A 86 -1.73 -4.50 -5.51
CA ASP A 86 -0.96 -4.99 -6.65
C ASP A 86 0.31 -5.73 -6.23
N LEU A 87 0.98 -5.29 -5.17
CA LEU A 87 2.08 -6.03 -4.55
C LEU A 87 1.61 -7.37 -3.97
N GLU A 88 0.44 -7.41 -3.33
CA GLU A 88 -0.11 -8.66 -2.82
C GLU A 88 -0.44 -9.64 -3.95
N LYS A 89 -1.07 -9.18 -5.04
CA LYS A 89 -1.37 -10.01 -6.22
C LYS A 89 -0.10 -10.55 -6.87
N THR A 90 0.92 -9.71 -7.05
CA THR A 90 2.20 -10.14 -7.64
C THR A 90 2.93 -11.13 -6.73
N ASN A 91 2.89 -10.92 -5.41
CA ASN A 91 3.47 -11.86 -4.44
C ASN A 91 2.74 -13.21 -4.47
N GLN A 92 1.40 -13.22 -4.48
CA GLN A 92 0.61 -14.45 -4.62
C GLN A 92 0.96 -15.20 -5.92
N ARG A 93 1.11 -14.48 -7.04
CA ARG A 93 1.55 -15.07 -8.31
C ARG A 93 2.94 -15.69 -8.20
N LEU A 94 3.92 -14.97 -7.66
CA LEU A 94 5.28 -15.48 -7.44
C LEU A 94 5.29 -16.72 -6.54
N HIS A 95 4.44 -16.77 -5.52
CA HIS A 95 4.31 -17.94 -4.66
C HIS A 95 3.76 -19.16 -5.41
N ILE A 96 2.77 -18.96 -6.29
CA ILE A 96 2.24 -20.03 -7.15
C ILE A 96 3.32 -20.50 -8.13
N ASP A 97 4.02 -19.59 -8.78
CA ASP A 97 5.10 -19.91 -9.72
C ASP A 97 6.22 -20.68 -9.01
N ALA A 98 6.69 -20.20 -7.85
CA ALA A 98 7.68 -20.90 -7.04
C ALA A 98 7.24 -22.31 -6.63
N LYS A 99 5.95 -22.49 -6.30
CA LYS A 99 5.39 -23.81 -6.00
C LYS A 99 5.38 -24.73 -7.21
N THR A 100 5.03 -24.23 -8.39
CA THR A 100 5.02 -25.03 -9.63
C THR A 100 6.44 -25.39 -10.07
N ASP A 101 7.40 -24.48 -9.96
CA ASP A 101 8.81 -24.74 -10.22
C ASP A 101 9.38 -25.77 -9.25
N LYS A 102 9.05 -25.68 -7.96
CA LYS A 102 9.41 -26.70 -6.97
C LYS A 102 8.91 -28.08 -7.37
N GLN A 103 7.63 -28.21 -7.76
CA GLN A 103 7.08 -29.48 -8.25
C GLN A 103 7.78 -29.98 -9.51
N ARG A 104 8.18 -29.08 -10.41
CA ARG A 104 8.95 -29.43 -11.61
C ARG A 104 10.34 -29.94 -11.26
N ILE A 105 11.03 -29.29 -10.34
CA ILE A 105 12.34 -29.71 -9.82
C ILE A 105 12.22 -31.09 -9.17
N GLU A 106 11.22 -31.32 -8.33
CA GLU A 106 10.99 -32.63 -7.69
C GLU A 106 10.77 -33.72 -8.73
N LYS A 107 9.96 -33.48 -9.77
CA LYS A 107 9.77 -34.43 -10.88
C LYS A 107 11.08 -34.72 -11.59
N LEU A 108 11.84 -33.70 -11.95
CA LEU A 108 13.14 -33.87 -12.61
C LEU A 108 14.12 -34.64 -11.71
N MET A 109 14.16 -34.34 -10.41
CA MET A 109 14.98 -35.06 -9.43
C MET A 109 14.62 -36.55 -9.38
N THR A 110 13.32 -36.90 -9.36
CA THR A 110 12.90 -38.31 -9.44
C THR A 110 13.33 -38.99 -10.73
N THR A 111 13.28 -38.29 -11.87
CA THR A 111 13.74 -38.86 -13.14
C THR A 111 15.26 -39.06 -13.18
N VAL A 112 16.03 -38.15 -12.59
CA VAL A 112 17.49 -38.28 -12.46
C VAL A 112 17.84 -39.48 -11.60
N LEU A 113 17.22 -39.63 -10.43
CA LEU A 113 17.43 -40.80 -9.56
C LEU A 113 17.11 -42.13 -10.27
N GLN A 114 16.04 -42.18 -11.06
CA GLN A 114 15.70 -43.36 -11.86
C GLN A 114 16.72 -43.65 -12.97
N LEU A 115 17.35 -42.62 -13.53
CA LEU A 115 18.41 -42.79 -14.53
C LEU A 115 19.71 -43.24 -13.88
N GLU A 116 20.06 -42.67 -12.72
CA GLU A 116 21.21 -43.10 -11.92
C GLU A 116 21.09 -44.58 -11.54
N GLU A 117 19.93 -45.02 -11.04
CA GLU A 117 19.67 -46.44 -10.74
C GLU A 117 19.84 -47.33 -11.99
N LYS A 118 19.42 -46.87 -13.16
CA LYS A 118 19.62 -47.61 -14.43
C LYS A 118 21.10 -47.67 -14.82
N CYS A 119 21.86 -46.59 -14.62
CA CYS A 119 23.30 -46.57 -14.85
C CYS A 119 24.02 -47.56 -13.93
N ASP A 120 23.74 -47.52 -12.62
CA ASP A 120 24.32 -48.46 -11.64
C ASP A 120 24.02 -49.92 -12.00
N ASN A 121 22.79 -50.20 -12.42
CA ASN A 121 22.38 -51.53 -12.86
C ASN A 121 23.12 -51.98 -14.14
N LEU A 122 23.37 -51.06 -15.08
CA LEU A 122 24.15 -51.35 -16.29
C LEU A 122 25.64 -51.54 -15.95
N GLU A 123 26.20 -50.72 -15.08
CA GLU A 123 27.58 -50.87 -14.59
C GLU A 123 27.77 -52.22 -13.92
N LYS A 124 26.87 -52.62 -13.02
CA LYS A 124 26.88 -53.93 -12.37
C LYS A 124 26.84 -55.08 -13.38
N LYS A 125 25.97 -55.00 -14.40
CA LYS A 125 25.91 -56.01 -15.47
C LYS A 125 27.23 -56.07 -16.26
N VAL A 126 27.87 -54.93 -16.52
CA VAL A 126 29.18 -54.88 -17.19
C VAL A 126 30.27 -55.50 -16.31
N GLU A 127 30.27 -55.23 -15.00
CA GLU A 127 31.19 -55.87 -14.05
C GLU A 127 30.98 -57.38 -13.97
N ASP A 128 29.74 -57.85 -13.89
CA ASP A 128 29.39 -59.28 -13.89
C ASP A 128 29.88 -59.97 -15.17
N MET A 129 29.68 -59.35 -16.35
CA MET A 129 30.20 -59.87 -17.62
C MET A 129 31.74 -59.90 -17.65
N LYS A 130 32.42 -58.84 -17.18
CA LYS A 130 33.88 -58.80 -17.05
C LYS A 130 34.39 -59.87 -16.08
N ALA A 131 33.68 -60.12 -14.98
CA ALA A 131 34.02 -61.15 -14.01
C ALA A 131 33.89 -62.56 -14.61
N GLU A 132 32.80 -62.83 -15.33
CA GLU A 132 32.64 -64.10 -16.05
C GLU A 132 33.67 -64.28 -17.16
N GLU A 133 34.01 -63.23 -17.91
CA GLU A 133 35.08 -63.27 -18.92
C GLU A 133 36.42 -63.63 -18.29
N LYS A 134 36.79 -63.01 -17.15
CA LYS A 134 37.99 -63.36 -16.38
C LYS A 134 37.96 -64.81 -15.91
N ARG A 135 36.80 -65.29 -15.43
CA ARG A 135 36.62 -66.67 -14.96
C ARG A 135 36.79 -67.68 -16.10
N LEU A 136 36.25 -67.39 -17.28
CA LEU A 136 36.42 -68.19 -18.49
C LEU A 136 37.88 -68.22 -18.95
N LYS A 137 38.56 -67.07 -18.97
CA LYS A 137 40.01 -66.99 -19.27
C LYS A 137 40.85 -67.82 -18.30
N GLN A 138 40.56 -67.76 -16.99
CA GLN A 138 41.25 -68.60 -16.00
C GLN A 138 40.96 -70.10 -16.19
N LYS A 139 39.73 -70.48 -16.53
CA LYS A 139 39.38 -71.89 -16.85
C LYS A 139 40.13 -72.37 -18.09
N GLN A 140 40.18 -71.55 -19.15
CA GLN A 140 40.95 -71.83 -20.36
C GLN A 140 42.44 -71.97 -20.03
N GLN A 141 43.03 -71.03 -19.28
CA GLN A 141 44.45 -71.12 -18.90
C GLN A 141 44.76 -72.37 -18.05
N LYS A 142 43.87 -72.76 -17.14
CA LYS A 142 44.00 -74.03 -16.38
C LYS A 142 43.84 -75.25 -17.29
N GLN A 143 42.96 -75.21 -18.29
CA GLN A 143 42.76 -76.29 -19.24
C GLN A 143 43.93 -76.41 -20.22
N ASP A 144 44.48 -75.29 -20.69
CA ASP A 144 45.65 -75.23 -21.56
C ASP A 144 46.93 -75.62 -20.81
N SER A 145 47.06 -75.26 -19.52
CA SER A 145 48.12 -75.78 -18.65
C SER A 145 48.00 -77.30 -18.46
N ARG A 146 46.79 -77.83 -18.23
CA ARG A 146 46.56 -79.29 -18.19
C ARG A 146 46.84 -79.97 -19.53
N ARG A 147 46.52 -79.34 -20.67
CA ARG A 147 46.83 -79.85 -22.01
C ARG A 147 48.32 -79.80 -22.32
N ALA A 148 49.04 -78.75 -21.93
CA ALA A 148 50.49 -78.67 -22.06
C ALA A 148 51.21 -79.73 -21.21
N VAL A 149 50.70 -80.05 -20.01
CA VAL A 149 51.20 -81.15 -19.18
C VAL A 149 50.82 -82.52 -19.76
N SER A 150 49.62 -82.66 -20.34
CA SER A 150 49.14 -83.92 -20.93
C SER A 150 49.77 -84.25 -22.29
N LEU A 151 50.19 -83.24 -23.07
CA LEU A 151 50.92 -83.43 -24.34
C LEU A 151 52.38 -83.82 -24.14
N ALA A 152 52.92 -83.68 -22.92
CA ALA A 152 54.23 -84.22 -22.55
C ALA A 152 54.18 -85.72 -22.16
N SER A 153 52.99 -86.34 -22.08
CA SER A 153 52.83 -87.74 -21.63
C SER A 153 52.04 -88.65 -22.57
N LEU A 154 51.71 -88.21 -23.80
CA LEU A 154 51.09 -89.08 -24.80
C LEU A 154 51.87 -89.06 -26.11
N ARG A 155 53.03 -89.72 -26.07
CA ARG A 155 53.53 -90.46 -27.23
C ARG A 155 52.90 -91.85 -27.17
N GLU A 156 52.30 -92.25 -28.29
CA GLU A 156 52.07 -93.63 -28.69
C GLU A 156 50.88 -94.37 -28.04
N LYS A 157 49.76 -94.50 -28.77
CA LYS A 157 49.35 -95.79 -29.37
C LYS A 157 48.06 -95.67 -30.18
N GLU A 158 47.96 -96.62 -31.09
CA GLU A 158 47.15 -96.65 -32.30
C GLU A 158 45.65 -96.89 -32.07
N ARG A 159 44.90 -96.63 -33.14
CA ARG A 159 43.52 -97.02 -33.40
C ARG A 159 43.26 -98.50 -33.06
N ASP A 160 42.02 -98.81 -32.65
CA ASP A 160 41.31 -99.92 -33.28
C ASP A 160 39.78 -99.71 -33.33
N PRO A 161 39.07 -100.18 -34.39
CA PRO A 161 37.68 -99.88 -34.70
C PRO A 161 36.72 -101.05 -34.41
N TYR A 162 36.33 -101.26 -33.15
CA TYR A 162 35.23 -102.18 -32.81
C TYR A 162 34.51 -101.68 -31.56
N LEU A 163 33.44 -100.92 -31.74
CA LEU A 163 32.34 -100.78 -30.75
C LEU A 163 31.14 -100.16 -31.48
N LYS A 164 30.54 -101.03 -32.30
CA LYS A 164 29.12 -100.99 -32.58
C LYS A 164 28.42 -101.65 -31.38
N ASP A 165 27.27 -101.08 -31.01
CA ASP A 165 26.31 -101.57 -30.04
C ASP A 165 26.61 -101.27 -28.56
N ILE A 166 26.06 -100.14 -28.09
CA ILE A 166 24.97 -100.07 -27.09
C ILE A 166 24.20 -98.79 -27.41
N MET A 167 23.37 -98.87 -28.45
CA MET A 167 22.05 -98.24 -28.35
C MET A 167 21.30 -99.09 -27.34
N ASN A 168 21.16 -98.64 -26.10
CA ASN A 168 19.97 -98.90 -25.30
C ASN A 168 19.99 -98.11 -23.99
N GLU A 169 18.84 -97.48 -23.76
CA GLU A 169 18.16 -97.44 -22.47
C GLU A 169 18.96 -96.89 -21.29
N ASP A 170 18.85 -95.58 -21.11
CA ASP A 170 18.66 -95.03 -19.77
C ASP A 170 17.63 -93.89 -19.86
N CYS A 171 16.36 -94.27 -20.01
CA CYS A 171 15.22 -93.43 -19.66
C CYS A 171 15.16 -93.27 -18.15
N HIS A 172 16.06 -92.45 -17.61
CA HIS A 172 15.95 -91.99 -16.23
C HIS A 172 14.84 -90.94 -16.14
N TRP A 173 13.65 -91.39 -15.75
CA TRP A 173 12.60 -90.54 -15.20
C TRP A 173 13.10 -89.91 -13.90
N THR A 174 13.77 -88.77 -14.00
CA THR A 174 14.08 -87.94 -12.84
C THR A 174 13.18 -86.72 -12.83
N TYR A 175 12.35 -86.67 -11.79
CA TYR A 175 11.72 -85.50 -11.21
C TYR A 175 12.69 -84.31 -11.18
N ASN A 176 12.72 -83.53 -12.26
CA ASN A 176 13.65 -82.43 -12.41
C ASN A 176 12.91 -81.16 -12.83
N ASN A 177 13.15 -80.06 -12.12
CA ASN A 177 12.52 -78.74 -12.25
C ASN A 177 12.84 -78.01 -13.59
N GLN A 178 13.25 -78.73 -14.63
CA GLN A 178 13.66 -78.19 -15.92
C GLN A 178 12.49 -77.86 -16.85
N PHE A 179 11.27 -78.36 -16.57
CA PHE A 179 10.07 -78.04 -17.36
C PHE A 179 9.42 -76.68 -17.05
N LYS A 180 9.91 -75.94 -16.05
CA LYS A 180 9.46 -74.55 -15.79
C LYS A 180 10.03 -73.52 -16.79
N LYS A 181 10.92 -73.96 -17.70
CA LYS A 181 11.57 -73.11 -18.71
C LYS A 181 11.34 -73.61 -20.15
N LEU A 182 10.25 -74.31 -20.43
CA LEU A 182 9.82 -74.45 -21.82
C LEU A 182 9.28 -73.10 -22.32
N PRO A 183 9.69 -72.61 -23.49
CA PRO A 183 9.09 -71.43 -24.08
C PRO A 183 7.59 -71.69 -24.23
N LEU A 184 6.80 -70.84 -23.59
CA LEU A 184 5.34 -70.91 -23.63
C LEU A 184 4.89 -70.88 -25.10
N ASN A 185 3.92 -71.72 -25.47
CA ASN A 185 3.40 -71.81 -26.83
C ASN A 185 3.11 -70.39 -27.37
N PRO A 186 3.51 -70.00 -28.59
CA PRO A 186 3.32 -68.64 -29.10
C PRO A 186 1.89 -68.10 -28.91
N TYR A 187 0.88 -68.96 -29.04
CA TYR A 187 -0.52 -68.63 -28.79
C TYR A 187 -0.83 -68.37 -27.30
N GLU A 188 -0.20 -69.08 -26.37
CA GLU A 188 -0.37 -68.85 -24.93
C GLU A 188 0.33 -67.57 -24.46
N GLN A 189 1.44 -67.18 -25.10
CA GLN A 189 2.08 -65.87 -24.85
C GLN A 189 1.17 -64.74 -25.34
N GLU A 190 0.61 -64.88 -26.54
CA GLU A 190 -0.31 -63.90 -27.10
C GLU A 190 -1.58 -63.77 -26.24
N ILE A 191 -2.14 -64.88 -25.76
CA ILE A 191 -3.28 -64.86 -24.84
C ILE A 191 -2.94 -64.10 -23.54
N LYS A 192 -1.74 -64.29 -22.98
CA LYS A 192 -1.31 -63.55 -21.78
C LYS A 192 -1.12 -62.06 -22.06
N ASN A 193 -0.50 -61.71 -23.18
CA ASN A 193 -0.31 -60.33 -23.60
C ASN A 193 -1.66 -59.63 -23.82
N LEU A 194 -2.61 -60.29 -24.48
CA LEU A 194 -3.97 -59.79 -24.67
C LEU A 194 -4.72 -59.68 -23.35
N GLN A 195 -4.57 -60.64 -22.43
CA GLN A 195 -5.15 -60.55 -21.09
C GLN A 195 -4.60 -59.35 -20.29
N GLU A 196 -3.30 -59.07 -20.40
CA GLU A 196 -2.66 -57.93 -19.76
C GLU A 196 -3.08 -56.61 -20.41
N ALA A 197 -3.14 -56.55 -21.74
CA ALA A 197 -3.68 -55.41 -22.48
C ALA A 197 -5.14 -55.13 -22.11
N VAL A 198 -5.98 -56.17 -21.98
CA VAL A 198 -7.38 -56.02 -21.53
C VAL A 198 -7.44 -55.51 -20.09
N LYS A 199 -6.57 -55.96 -19.20
CA LYS A 199 -6.50 -55.42 -17.82
C LYS A 199 -6.07 -53.96 -17.80
N GLN A 200 -5.07 -53.60 -18.59
CA GLN A 200 -4.60 -52.22 -18.72
C GLN A 200 -5.70 -51.31 -19.32
N LEU A 201 -6.38 -51.75 -20.38
CA LEU A 201 -7.49 -51.02 -20.98
C LEU A 201 -8.67 -50.86 -20.03
N LYS A 202 -8.99 -51.87 -19.21
CA LYS A 202 -10.02 -51.76 -18.16
C LYS A 202 -9.63 -50.78 -17.07
N ALA A 203 -8.37 -50.79 -16.63
CA ALA A 203 -7.86 -49.82 -15.66
C ALA A 203 -7.89 -48.40 -16.23
N GLN A 204 -7.47 -48.22 -17.49
CA GLN A 204 -7.49 -46.95 -18.20
C GLN A 204 -8.92 -46.42 -18.37
N ALA A 205 -9.87 -47.27 -18.75
CA ALA A 205 -11.29 -46.89 -18.85
C ALA A 205 -11.88 -46.43 -17.50
N LEU A 206 -11.44 -47.02 -16.38
CA LEU A 206 -11.84 -46.61 -15.03
C LEU A 206 -11.28 -45.24 -14.66
N ILE A 207 -10.02 -44.96 -15.02
CA ILE A 207 -9.39 -43.66 -14.82
C ILE A 207 -10.07 -42.60 -15.68
N ASP A 208 -10.33 -42.90 -16.95
CA ASP A 208 -10.96 -41.95 -17.87
C ASP A 208 -12.42 -41.69 -17.50
N LYS A 209 -13.13 -42.68 -16.95
CA LYS A 209 -14.47 -42.48 -16.37
C LYS A 209 -14.44 -41.49 -15.20
N ARG A 210 -13.49 -41.64 -14.27
CA ARG A 210 -13.33 -40.70 -13.14
C ARG A 210 -12.97 -39.29 -13.62
N LYS A 211 -12.02 -39.17 -14.54
CA LYS A 211 -11.67 -37.87 -15.14
C LYS A 211 -12.85 -37.21 -15.82
N LYS A 212 -13.70 -38.00 -16.51
CA LYS A 212 -14.92 -37.50 -17.12
C LYS A 212 -15.90 -36.99 -16.05
N GLU A 213 -16.12 -37.75 -14.98
CA GLU A 213 -16.97 -37.34 -13.85
C GLU A 213 -16.44 -36.05 -13.20
N ASP A 214 -15.13 -35.94 -12.96
CA ASP A 214 -14.49 -34.74 -12.41
C ASP A 214 -14.71 -33.51 -13.33
N LEU A 215 -14.47 -33.66 -14.65
CA LEU A 215 -14.72 -32.59 -15.62
C LEU A 215 -16.21 -32.22 -15.73
N GLU A 216 -17.13 -33.18 -15.64
CA GLU A 216 -18.56 -32.92 -15.62
C GLU A 216 -18.97 -32.09 -14.38
N THR A 217 -18.36 -32.35 -13.22
CA THR A 217 -18.57 -31.52 -12.02
C THR A 217 -18.00 -30.11 -12.19
N GLU A 218 -16.79 -29.98 -12.75
CA GLU A 218 -16.17 -28.66 -13.02
C GLU A 218 -17.00 -27.83 -13.99
N VAL A 219 -17.48 -28.43 -15.09
CA VAL A 219 -18.37 -27.76 -16.05
C VAL A 219 -19.68 -27.33 -15.38
N SER A 220 -20.24 -28.15 -14.49
CA SER A 220 -21.46 -27.80 -13.76
C SER A 220 -21.25 -26.59 -12.83
N LEU A 221 -20.13 -26.56 -12.09
CA LEU A 221 -19.76 -25.44 -11.23
C LEU A 221 -19.52 -24.15 -12.04
N LEU A 222 -18.76 -24.24 -13.14
CA LEU A 222 -18.52 -23.09 -14.03
C LEU A 222 -19.82 -22.56 -14.66
N TRP A 223 -20.78 -23.44 -14.93
CA TRP A 223 -22.09 -23.04 -15.43
C TRP A 223 -22.88 -22.26 -14.37
N GLU A 224 -22.87 -22.71 -13.11
CA GLU A 224 -23.49 -21.98 -11.99
C GLU A 224 -22.83 -20.63 -11.72
N GLU A 225 -21.49 -20.57 -11.76
CA GLU A 225 -20.73 -19.33 -11.62
C GLU A 225 -21.05 -18.35 -12.75
N ASN A 226 -21.04 -18.80 -14.01
CA ASN A 226 -21.43 -17.97 -15.15
C ASN A 226 -22.87 -17.46 -15.04
N ALA A 227 -23.81 -18.31 -14.63
CA ALA A 227 -25.19 -17.89 -14.38
C ALA A 227 -25.29 -16.85 -13.26
N GLY A 228 -24.45 -16.95 -12.22
CA GLY A 228 -24.32 -15.96 -11.14
C GLY A 228 -23.75 -14.63 -11.64
N LEU A 229 -22.68 -14.69 -12.43
CA LEU A 229 -22.05 -13.51 -13.05
C LEU A 229 -23.02 -12.79 -13.99
N GLU A 230 -23.76 -13.51 -14.83
CA GLU A 230 -24.77 -12.92 -15.70
C GLU A 230 -25.88 -12.18 -14.92
N LYS A 231 -26.31 -12.72 -13.77
CA LYS A 231 -27.27 -12.03 -12.90
C LYS A 231 -26.65 -10.75 -12.31
N LYS A 232 -25.38 -10.80 -11.92
CA LYS A 232 -24.68 -9.62 -11.39
C LYS A 232 -24.50 -8.54 -12.45
N VAL A 233 -24.15 -8.93 -13.69
CA VAL A 233 -24.08 -8.01 -14.84
C VAL A 233 -25.43 -7.36 -15.08
N ARG A 234 -26.52 -8.12 -15.12
CA ARG A 234 -27.89 -7.57 -15.26
C ARG A 234 -28.22 -6.55 -14.16
N SER A 235 -27.89 -6.85 -12.90
CA SER A 235 -28.07 -5.89 -11.80
C SER A 235 -27.26 -4.61 -12.00
N LEU A 236 -26.00 -4.72 -12.42
CA LEU A 236 -25.16 -3.55 -12.68
C LEU A 236 -25.64 -2.75 -13.89
N GLU A 237 -26.15 -3.40 -14.94
CA GLU A 237 -26.78 -2.72 -16.08
C GLU A 237 -28.02 -1.93 -15.65
N ASP A 238 -28.83 -2.47 -14.73
CA ASP A 238 -29.98 -1.76 -14.18
C ASP A 238 -29.56 -0.58 -13.29
N ASP A 239 -28.54 -0.75 -12.44
CA ASP A 239 -27.95 0.33 -11.64
C ASP A 239 -27.39 1.45 -12.55
N VAL A 240 -26.78 1.10 -13.69
CA VAL A 240 -26.28 2.07 -14.67
C VAL A 240 -27.43 2.82 -15.33
N LYS A 241 -28.53 2.14 -15.68
CA LYS A 241 -29.73 2.81 -16.20
C LYS A 241 -30.31 3.78 -15.17
N GLU A 242 -30.45 3.35 -13.91
CA GLU A 242 -30.93 4.20 -12.81
C GLU A 242 -30.05 5.43 -12.62
N ASN A 243 -28.72 5.25 -12.58
CA ASN A 243 -27.78 6.35 -12.54
C ASN A 243 -27.91 7.29 -13.74
N GLY A 244 -28.18 6.75 -14.93
CA GLY A 244 -28.48 7.54 -16.13
C GLY A 244 -29.73 8.42 -15.94
N TYR A 245 -30.81 7.84 -15.43
CA TYR A 245 -32.04 8.58 -15.10
C TYR A 245 -31.81 9.65 -14.03
N LEU A 246 -31.08 9.32 -12.96
CA LEU A 246 -30.73 10.28 -11.89
C LEU A 246 -29.86 11.41 -12.42
N LYS A 247 -28.86 11.12 -13.27
CA LYS A 247 -28.04 12.15 -13.93
C LYS A 247 -28.89 13.08 -14.79
N PHE A 248 -29.81 12.52 -15.57
CA PHE A 248 -30.74 13.31 -16.37
C PHE A 248 -31.65 14.18 -15.50
N GLU A 249 -32.18 13.65 -14.40
CA GLU A 249 -33.03 14.39 -13.46
C GLU A 249 -32.24 15.51 -12.76
N ILE A 250 -31.01 15.24 -12.32
CA ILE A 250 -30.10 16.27 -11.77
C ILE A 250 -29.82 17.36 -12.81
N GLN A 251 -29.56 16.99 -14.06
CA GLN A 251 -29.35 17.95 -15.14
C GLN A 251 -30.61 18.81 -15.40
N ARG A 252 -31.80 18.19 -15.36
CA ARG A 252 -33.08 18.90 -15.48
C ARG A 252 -33.31 19.86 -14.32
N GLN A 253 -33.04 19.44 -13.09
CA GLN A 253 -33.15 20.30 -11.91
C GLN A 253 -32.15 21.46 -11.95
N LYS A 254 -30.92 21.21 -12.40
CA LYS A 254 -29.91 22.26 -12.64
C LYS A 254 -30.36 23.29 -13.69
N LEU A 255 -31.02 22.85 -14.78
CA LEU A 255 -31.63 23.74 -15.77
C LEU A 255 -32.80 24.56 -15.17
N ASN A 256 -33.64 23.93 -14.34
CA ASN A 256 -34.75 24.61 -13.67
C ASN A 256 -34.29 25.64 -12.63
N LEU A 257 -33.15 25.41 -11.97
CA LEU A 257 -32.51 26.36 -11.06
C LEU A 257 -31.74 27.49 -11.77
N GLY A 258 -31.81 27.59 -13.09
CA GLY A 258 -31.20 28.67 -13.88
C GLY A 258 -29.67 28.61 -13.95
N LYS A 259 -29.05 27.47 -13.63
CA LYS A 259 -27.58 27.30 -13.62
C LYS A 259 -26.99 26.92 -14.98
N TYR A 260 -27.81 26.64 -16.00
CA TYR A 260 -27.37 26.27 -17.35
C TYR A 260 -28.25 26.92 -18.43
N CYS A 261 -27.67 27.25 -19.58
CA CYS A 261 -28.39 27.87 -20.70
C CYS A 261 -29.23 26.83 -21.48
N LYS A 262 -30.53 27.12 -21.68
CA LYS A 262 -31.50 26.22 -22.37
C LYS A 262 -31.17 25.91 -23.84
N LYS A 263 -30.21 26.62 -24.45
CA LYS A 263 -29.91 26.51 -25.89
C LYS A 263 -28.57 25.83 -26.21
N CYS A 264 -27.59 25.90 -25.30
CA CYS A 264 -26.26 25.32 -25.50
C CYS A 264 -25.82 24.36 -24.39
N SER A 265 -26.63 24.16 -23.34
CA SER A 265 -26.35 23.26 -22.21
C SER A 265 -25.03 23.53 -21.46
N SER A 266 -24.38 24.68 -21.68
CA SER A 266 -23.20 25.11 -20.92
C SER A 266 -23.58 25.66 -19.55
N ASP A 267 -22.69 25.44 -18.57
CA ASP A 267 -22.80 25.94 -17.20
C ASP A 267 -22.78 27.48 -17.20
N LEU A 268 -23.85 28.12 -16.76
CA LEU A 268 -23.91 29.60 -16.60
C LEU A 268 -23.00 30.08 -15.46
N VAL A 269 -22.63 29.17 -14.55
CA VAL A 269 -21.65 29.44 -13.48
C VAL A 269 -20.25 29.56 -14.07
N GLU A 270 -19.86 28.67 -15.00
CA GLU A 270 -18.57 28.75 -15.69
C GLU A 270 -18.49 29.97 -16.64
N LEU A 271 -19.60 30.34 -17.27
CA LEU A 271 -19.65 31.51 -18.16
C LEU A 271 -19.45 32.84 -17.41
N LYS A 272 -19.96 32.96 -16.17
CA LYS A 272 -19.68 34.13 -15.32
C LYS A 272 -18.20 34.21 -14.96
N THR A 273 -17.58 33.10 -14.55
CA THR A 273 -16.14 33.06 -14.24
C THR A 273 -15.25 33.22 -15.47
N ALA A 274 -15.72 32.87 -16.67
CA ALA A 274 -15.01 33.10 -17.92
C ALA A 274 -15.10 34.56 -18.37
N ILE A 275 -16.27 35.19 -18.24
CA ILE A 275 -16.46 36.62 -18.49
C ILE A 275 -15.67 37.47 -17.48
N GLU A 276 -15.59 37.06 -16.21
CA GLU A 276 -14.74 37.71 -15.20
C GLU A 276 -13.23 37.52 -15.45
N LYS A 277 -12.81 36.49 -16.20
CA LYS A 277 -11.42 36.30 -16.66
C LYS A 277 -11.09 37.06 -17.95
N GLU A 278 -12.08 37.36 -18.79
CA GLU A 278 -11.91 38.15 -20.02
C GLU A 278 -12.01 39.66 -19.81
N ILE A 279 -12.38 40.12 -18.60
CA ILE A 279 -12.17 41.51 -18.19
C ILE A 279 -10.77 41.59 -17.59
N GLU A 280 -9.79 41.71 -18.49
CA GLU A 280 -8.44 42.14 -18.16
C GLU A 280 -8.55 43.54 -17.49
N PRO A 281 -8.13 43.72 -16.22
CA PRO A 281 -7.93 45.07 -15.72
C PRO A 281 -6.78 45.69 -16.53
N ASP A 282 -7.01 46.89 -17.08
CA ASP A 282 -5.98 47.72 -17.73
C ASP A 282 -4.80 47.93 -16.76
N ASP A 283 -3.81 47.04 -16.82
CA ASP A 283 -2.53 47.21 -16.17
C ASP A 283 -1.66 48.11 -17.07
N PRO A 284 -1.18 49.27 -16.60
CA PRO A 284 -0.33 50.11 -17.42
C PRO A 284 0.99 49.39 -17.68
N GLN A 285 1.32 49.17 -18.96
CA GLN A 285 2.65 48.69 -19.37
C GLN A 285 3.74 49.65 -18.88
N VAL A 286 4.40 49.29 -17.78
CA VAL A 286 5.58 49.99 -17.30
C VAL A 286 6.76 49.59 -18.20
N GLY A 287 7.15 50.50 -19.09
CA GLY A 287 8.36 50.36 -19.90
C GLY A 287 9.60 50.22 -19.03
N ALA A 288 10.56 49.41 -19.48
CA ALA A 288 11.79 49.07 -18.76
C ALA A 288 12.53 50.30 -18.20
N GLY A 289 12.38 50.57 -16.91
CA GLY A 289 13.15 51.58 -16.18
C GLY A 289 14.47 51.00 -15.66
N LYS A 290 15.55 51.80 -15.73
CA LYS A 290 16.88 51.46 -15.21
C LYS A 290 17.03 52.14 -13.84
N LEU A 291 17.53 51.42 -12.84
CA LEU A 291 17.78 51.94 -11.49
C LEU A 291 19.22 52.44 -11.39
N VAL A 292 19.41 53.69 -10.97
CA VAL A 292 20.74 54.30 -10.79
C VAL A 292 20.88 54.81 -9.37
N ARG A 293 22.06 54.60 -8.76
CA ARG A 293 22.38 55.00 -7.39
C ARG A 293 23.23 56.27 -7.41
N LEU A 294 22.79 57.30 -6.70
CA LEU A 294 23.47 58.58 -6.58
C LEU A 294 24.53 58.50 -5.47
N GLU A 295 25.59 59.31 -5.59
CA GLU A 295 26.72 59.36 -4.65
C GLU A 295 26.30 59.79 -3.22
N SER A 296 25.16 60.47 -3.07
CA SER A 296 24.58 60.85 -1.78
C SER A 296 23.74 59.76 -1.10
N GLY A 297 23.73 58.53 -1.63
CA GLY A 297 23.10 57.38 -0.98
C GLY A 297 21.61 57.17 -1.31
N GLY A 298 21.09 57.79 -2.36
CA GLY A 298 19.72 57.59 -2.87
C GLY A 298 19.68 56.77 -4.17
N SER A 299 18.60 56.01 -4.39
CA SER A 299 18.35 55.29 -5.65
C SER A 299 17.20 55.94 -6.42
N VAL A 300 17.37 56.17 -7.72
CA VAL A 300 16.35 56.76 -8.59
C VAL A 300 16.00 55.77 -9.70
N TYR A 301 14.69 55.55 -9.90
CA TYR A 301 14.15 54.67 -10.93
C TYR A 301 13.49 55.49 -12.03
N GLY A 302 13.88 55.28 -13.27
CA GLY A 302 13.28 55.96 -14.41
C GLY A 302 13.71 55.37 -15.76
N SER A 303 13.01 55.75 -16.82
CA SER A 303 13.38 55.43 -18.20
C SER A 303 14.71 56.11 -18.57
N THR A 304 15.52 55.45 -19.39
CA THR A 304 16.91 55.87 -19.74
C THR A 304 17.01 57.29 -20.30
N GLU A 305 15.95 57.78 -20.93
CA GLU A 305 15.87 59.15 -21.49
C GLU A 305 15.65 60.23 -20.43
N SER A 306 15.06 59.89 -19.28
CA SER A 306 14.79 60.83 -18.19
C SER A 306 16.00 61.05 -17.28
N LEU A 307 16.87 60.05 -17.17
CA LEU A 307 18.08 60.10 -16.33
C LEU A 307 19.20 60.94 -16.96
N ASN A 308 19.27 61.03 -18.29
CA ASN A 308 20.27 61.85 -19.00
C ASN A 308 20.03 63.37 -18.89
N LYS A 309 18.92 63.82 -18.29
CA LYS A 309 18.59 65.25 -18.12
C LYS A 309 18.98 65.82 -16.75
N ILE A 310 19.46 65.01 -15.80
CA ILE A 310 19.70 65.43 -14.40
C ILE A 310 21.19 65.32 -14.04
N VAL A 311 22.06 66.08 -14.72
CA VAL A 311 23.53 66.22 -14.49
C VAL A 311 24.40 65.26 -15.34
N PRO A 312 25.43 65.77 -16.05
CA PRO A 312 26.12 65.04 -17.13
C PRO A 312 27.38 64.26 -16.72
N ASP A 313 27.64 64.05 -15.43
CA ASP A 313 28.85 63.35 -14.97
C ASP A 313 28.45 62.25 -13.98
N ILE A 314 28.64 60.98 -14.36
CA ILE A 314 29.03 59.85 -13.49
C ILE A 314 29.29 58.63 -14.39
N GLN A 315 30.46 58.02 -14.17
CA GLN A 315 31.00 56.83 -14.85
C GLN A 315 30.18 55.57 -14.55
N GLU A 316 29.95 54.76 -15.58
CA GLU A 316 29.49 53.37 -15.43
C GLU A 316 30.61 52.52 -14.80
N VAL A 317 30.32 51.90 -13.65
CA VAL A 317 31.19 50.89 -13.04
C VAL A 317 30.53 49.52 -13.17
N SER A 318 31.21 48.65 -13.91
CA SER A 318 30.94 47.23 -14.07
C SER A 318 31.11 46.46 -12.75
N PRO A 319 30.55 45.23 -12.62
CA PRO A 319 30.42 44.58 -11.33
C PRO A 319 31.79 44.14 -10.81
N VAL A 320 32.18 44.66 -9.65
CA VAL A 320 33.35 44.19 -8.89
C VAL A 320 32.86 43.27 -7.79
N GLU A 321 33.49 42.09 -7.75
CA GLU A 321 33.34 41.07 -6.72
C GLU A 321 33.75 41.57 -5.33
N ASP A 322 33.15 40.92 -4.32
CA ASP A 322 33.54 40.84 -2.92
C ASP A 322 33.59 42.15 -2.11
N ASN A 323 32.71 42.30 -1.11
CA ASN A 323 33.07 41.93 0.26
C ASN A 323 31.88 42.13 1.23
N ASP A 324 31.67 41.11 2.07
CA ASP A 324 31.15 41.11 3.45
C ASP A 324 30.31 42.31 3.93
N THR A 325 29.02 42.08 4.17
CA THR A 325 28.36 42.39 5.45
C THR A 325 26.96 41.75 5.56
N SER A 326 26.86 40.73 6.43
CA SER A 326 25.72 40.42 7.29
C SER A 326 24.31 40.30 6.67
N SER A 327 24.10 39.33 5.79
CA SER A 327 22.81 38.63 5.74
C SER A 327 23.08 37.14 5.58
N VAL A 328 23.17 36.43 6.71
CA VAL A 328 23.09 34.97 6.71
C VAL A 328 21.74 34.62 6.08
N SER A 329 21.78 34.23 4.82
CA SER A 329 20.60 33.92 4.02
C SER A 329 19.92 32.71 4.64
N ILE A 330 18.61 32.81 4.85
CA ILE A 330 17.75 31.71 5.34
C ILE A 330 18.02 30.40 4.58
N LEU A 331 18.44 30.51 3.32
CA LEU A 331 18.81 29.38 2.47
C LEU A 331 20.07 28.65 2.96
N ASP A 332 21.09 29.35 3.45
CA ASP A 332 22.32 28.75 3.98
C ASP A 332 22.08 28.12 5.36
N GLU A 333 21.18 28.71 6.16
CA GLU A 333 20.71 28.10 7.40
C GLU A 333 19.86 26.84 7.15
N LEU A 334 18.98 26.85 6.15
CA LEU A 334 18.23 25.67 5.73
C LEU A 334 19.15 24.59 5.14
N GLU A 335 20.15 24.97 4.37
CA GLU A 335 21.11 24.04 3.79
C GLU A 335 21.98 23.38 4.88
N THR A 336 22.40 24.14 5.88
CA THR A 336 23.12 23.58 7.03
C THR A 336 22.23 22.69 7.91
N GLN A 337 20.94 23.01 8.06
CA GLN A 337 19.98 22.15 8.76
C GLN A 337 19.73 20.83 7.99
N TYR A 338 19.60 20.89 6.66
CA TYR A 338 19.42 19.71 5.81
C TYR A 338 20.65 18.79 5.87
N LYS A 339 21.85 19.37 5.79
CA LYS A 339 23.12 18.62 5.93
C LYS A 339 23.24 17.95 7.30
N LYS A 340 22.83 18.60 8.39
CA LYS A 340 22.82 18.00 9.74
C LYS A 340 21.82 16.84 9.86
N LEU A 341 20.63 17.00 9.28
CA LEU A 341 19.60 15.95 9.29
C LEU A 341 20.04 14.74 8.47
N PHE A 342 20.61 14.98 7.30
CA PHE A 342 21.17 13.93 6.44
C PHE A 342 22.24 13.11 7.17
N LYS A 343 23.21 13.79 7.82
CA LYS A 343 24.26 13.13 8.61
C LYS A 343 23.71 12.31 9.78
N LYS A 344 22.63 12.78 10.41
CA LYS A 344 21.94 12.05 11.50
C LYS A 344 21.24 10.78 11.01
N TYR A 345 20.66 10.81 9.81
CA TYR A 345 20.10 9.62 9.18
C TYR A 345 21.18 8.62 8.77
N GLU A 346 22.30 9.12 8.23
CA GLU A 346 23.45 8.30 7.87
C GLU A 346 24.06 7.62 9.12
N ASP A 347 24.18 8.35 10.24
CA ASP A 347 24.64 7.79 11.52
C ASP A 347 23.68 6.76 12.11
N LEU A 348 22.36 6.93 11.95
CA LEU A 348 21.35 5.96 12.38
C LEU A 348 21.38 4.69 11.52
N GLN A 349 21.56 4.85 10.20
CA GLN A 349 21.70 3.73 9.28
C GLN A 349 22.99 2.96 9.56
N ASN A 350 24.09 3.65 9.82
CA ASN A 350 25.38 3.06 10.19
C ASN A 350 25.34 2.40 11.59
N LYS A 351 24.59 2.95 12.55
CA LYS A 351 24.36 2.31 13.87
C LYS A 351 23.45 1.08 13.78
N SER A 352 22.48 1.08 12.85
CA SER A 352 21.68 -0.12 12.57
C SER A 352 22.51 -1.22 11.91
N SER A 353 23.48 -0.85 11.06
CA SER A 353 24.43 -1.78 10.43
C SER A 353 25.54 -2.25 11.38
N ARG A 354 25.84 -1.52 12.46
CA ARG A 354 26.90 -1.84 13.43
C ARG A 354 26.37 -2.21 14.82
N ARG A 355 25.37 -3.10 14.93
CA ARG A 355 25.15 -3.80 16.21
C ARG A 355 26.27 -4.82 16.44
N PRO A 356 26.98 -4.79 17.57
CA PRO A 356 28.03 -5.76 17.87
C PRO A 356 27.47 -6.99 18.60
N GLY A 357 27.80 -8.18 18.06
CA GLY A 357 27.50 -9.52 18.59
C GLY A 357 26.80 -10.36 17.50
N SER A 358 27.36 -11.40 16.89
CA SER A 358 28.42 -12.34 17.29
C SER A 358 29.02 -13.02 16.05
N PHE A 359 30.32 -13.34 16.13
CA PHE A 359 31.15 -14.27 15.34
C PHE A 359 30.76 -14.76 13.93
N HIS A 360 31.77 -14.66 13.07
CA HIS A 360 31.97 -15.25 11.73
C HIS A 360 31.57 -16.73 11.58
N GLU A 361 30.60 -17.02 10.70
CA GLU A 361 30.62 -18.11 9.71
C GLU A 361 29.41 -17.97 8.75
N SER A 362 29.55 -18.45 7.51
CA SER A 362 28.58 -18.34 6.39
C SER A 362 27.10 -18.43 6.79
N GLU A 363 26.34 -17.37 6.51
CA GLU A 363 24.88 -17.40 6.61
C GLU A 363 24.30 -18.36 5.55
N THR A 364 23.71 -19.46 6.01
CA THR A 364 22.91 -20.35 5.18
C THR A 364 21.46 -19.84 5.10
N PHE A 365 20.83 -20.08 3.96
CA PHE A 365 19.50 -19.60 3.55
C PHE A 365 18.37 -19.84 4.57
N ASP A 366 18.52 -20.80 5.48
CA ASP A 366 17.50 -21.17 6.47
C ASP A 366 17.38 -20.21 7.67
N GLU A 367 18.44 -19.48 8.02
CA GLU A 367 18.45 -18.53 9.15
C GLU A 367 17.68 -17.23 8.81
N ALA A 368 17.76 -16.80 7.54
CA ALA A 368 17.01 -15.65 7.01
C ALA A 368 15.49 -15.92 7.02
N LEU A 369 15.09 -17.16 6.71
CA LEU A 369 13.70 -17.60 6.74
C LEU A 369 13.14 -17.63 8.17
N HIS A 370 13.93 -18.08 9.14
CA HIS A 370 13.55 -18.05 10.56
C HIS A 370 13.39 -16.63 11.11
N ARG A 371 14.20 -15.67 10.63
CA ARG A 371 14.07 -14.26 11.00
C ARG A 371 12.82 -13.62 10.42
N GLN A 372 12.40 -13.99 9.20
CA GLN A 372 11.14 -13.55 8.60
C GLN A 372 9.92 -14.14 9.31
N LEU A 373 9.97 -15.42 9.69
CA LEU A 373 8.91 -16.09 10.46
C LEU A 373 8.77 -15.54 11.90
N ALA A 374 9.88 -15.12 12.53
CA ALA A 374 9.86 -14.52 13.87
C ALA A 374 9.24 -13.12 13.92
N VAL A 375 9.26 -12.38 12.80
CA VAL A 375 8.57 -11.07 12.69
C VAL A 375 7.07 -11.27 12.51
N SER A 376 6.64 -12.30 11.77
CA SER A 376 5.21 -12.60 11.56
C SER A 376 4.51 -13.10 12.84
N HIS A 377 5.22 -13.83 13.71
CA HIS A 377 4.65 -14.34 14.96
C HIS A 377 4.42 -13.29 16.07
N LYS A 378 4.94 -12.06 15.94
CA LYS A 378 4.73 -11.00 16.93
C LYS A 378 3.42 -10.25 16.78
N GLU A 379 2.80 -10.27 15.59
CA GLU A 379 1.51 -9.60 15.35
C GLU A 379 0.31 -10.39 15.90
N VAL A 380 0.48 -11.69 16.14
CA VAL A 380 -0.61 -12.57 16.65
C VAL A 380 -0.56 -12.77 18.18
N GLN A 381 0.54 -12.37 18.86
CA GLN A 381 0.68 -12.56 20.32
C GLN A 381 0.08 -11.46 21.20
N THR A 382 -0.44 -10.36 20.63
CA THR A 382 -1.07 -9.28 21.41
C THR A 382 -2.48 -9.64 21.90
N LEU A 383 -3.18 -10.60 21.26
CA LEU A 383 -4.52 -11.01 21.68
C LEU A 383 -4.55 -12.15 22.70
N LEU A 384 -3.54 -13.04 22.73
CA LEU A 384 -3.50 -14.16 23.69
C LEU A 384 -3.00 -13.77 25.09
N LYS A 385 -2.33 -12.62 25.24
CA LYS A 385 -1.77 -12.20 26.54
C LYS A 385 -2.75 -11.41 27.41
N MET A 386 -3.90 -10.99 26.88
CA MET A 386 -4.97 -10.35 27.65
C MET A 386 -5.87 -11.34 28.40
N GLN A 387 -5.83 -12.64 28.07
CA GLN A 387 -6.70 -13.65 28.68
C GLN A 387 -6.07 -14.43 29.85
N LYS A 388 -4.83 -14.12 30.25
CA LYS A 388 -4.10 -14.87 31.30
C LYS A 388 -3.69 -14.05 32.53
N SER A 389 -4.30 -12.88 32.72
CA SER A 389 -4.08 -12.03 33.90
C SER A 389 -5.40 -11.68 34.59
N THR A 390 -6.14 -12.71 35.01
CA THR A 390 -7.23 -12.62 35.99
C THR A 390 -7.12 -13.76 36.98
N SER A 391 -6.04 -13.81 37.74
CA SER A 391 -6.00 -14.46 39.06
C SER A 391 -4.68 -14.15 39.75
N THR A 392 -4.79 -13.97 41.07
CA THR A 392 -3.73 -13.80 42.08
C THR A 392 -2.99 -12.46 42.09
N ALA A 393 -3.50 -11.59 42.97
CA ALA A 393 -2.71 -10.59 43.66
C ALA A 393 -1.58 -11.29 44.45
N GLU A 394 -0.37 -10.74 44.39
CA GLU A 394 0.54 -10.63 45.53
C GLU A 394 1.67 -9.66 45.21
N ALA A 395 2.04 -8.89 46.23
CA ALA A 395 2.96 -7.77 46.19
C ALA A 395 4.42 -8.23 46.09
N ALA A 396 5.23 -7.55 45.26
CA ALA A 396 6.62 -7.23 45.57
C ALA A 396 7.25 -6.33 44.50
N THR A 397 7.72 -5.17 44.96
CA THR A 397 8.93 -4.44 44.52
C THR A 397 9.11 -4.13 43.03
N SER A 398 8.92 -2.87 42.64
CA SER A 398 9.51 -2.28 41.43
C SER A 398 9.56 -0.75 41.56
N ALA A 399 10.67 -0.22 42.07
CA ALA A 399 10.92 1.23 42.15
C ALA A 399 12.10 1.70 41.26
N GLU A 400 12.64 0.85 40.38
CA GLU A 400 13.90 1.18 39.67
C GLU A 400 13.84 1.11 38.14
N GLN A 401 12.65 1.14 37.53
CA GLN A 401 12.52 1.11 36.05
C GLN A 401 11.68 2.25 35.47
N GLU A 402 11.66 3.44 36.10
CA GLU A 402 10.92 4.58 35.57
C GLU A 402 11.72 5.47 34.59
N THR A 403 13.03 5.30 34.47
CA THR A 403 13.88 6.26 33.72
C THR A 403 14.06 5.97 32.23
N ASN A 404 13.51 4.88 31.69
CA ASN A 404 13.66 4.52 30.27
C ASN A 404 12.35 4.06 29.60
N LEU A 405 11.23 4.70 29.92
CA LEU A 405 10.02 4.55 29.11
C LEU A 405 9.85 5.73 28.15
N PRO A 406 9.61 5.49 26.85
CA PRO A 406 9.27 6.55 25.90
C PRO A 406 8.04 7.34 26.37
N HIS A 407 8.10 8.67 26.25
CA HIS A 407 7.08 9.60 26.76
C HIS A 407 5.64 9.25 26.35
N TYR A 408 5.44 8.72 25.14
CA TYR A 408 4.12 8.29 24.66
C TYR A 408 3.48 7.20 25.53
N LYS A 409 4.26 6.30 26.16
CA LYS A 409 3.69 5.25 27.03
C LYS A 409 3.11 5.81 28.33
N SER A 410 3.69 6.88 28.86
CA SER A 410 3.12 7.56 30.04
C SER A 410 1.78 8.23 29.69
N LEU A 411 1.69 8.87 28.53
CA LEU A 411 0.44 9.44 27.99
C LEU A 411 -0.64 8.37 27.83
N PHE A 412 -0.32 7.21 27.25
CA PHE A 412 -1.29 6.12 27.14
C PHE A 412 -1.75 5.62 28.51
N ARG A 413 -0.85 5.53 29.49
CA ARG A 413 -1.22 5.12 30.85
C ARG A 413 -2.21 6.09 31.48
N ASP A 414 -1.99 7.39 31.30
CA ASP A 414 -2.85 8.44 31.83
C ASP A 414 -4.19 8.52 31.09
N ILE A 415 -4.19 8.34 29.77
CA ILE A 415 -5.42 8.24 28.94
C ILE A 415 -6.25 7.03 29.38
N PHE A 416 -5.64 5.87 29.59
CA PHE A 416 -6.36 4.69 30.05
C PHE A 416 -6.83 4.82 31.50
N ALA A 417 -6.08 5.52 32.36
CA ALA A 417 -6.51 5.81 33.72
C ALA A 417 -7.72 6.75 33.74
N THR A 418 -7.70 7.82 32.93
CA THR A 418 -8.84 8.74 32.80
C THR A 418 -10.05 8.06 32.17
N LEU A 419 -9.88 7.25 31.12
CA LEU A 419 -10.96 6.45 30.54
C LEU A 419 -11.56 5.43 31.51
N LYS A 420 -10.74 4.87 32.41
CA LYS A 420 -11.22 3.94 33.44
C LYS A 420 -11.99 4.67 34.53
N GLN A 421 -11.57 5.88 34.89
CA GLN A 421 -12.25 6.73 35.86
C GLN A 421 -13.61 7.20 35.33
N THR A 422 -13.67 7.70 34.09
CA THR A 422 -14.94 8.10 33.47
C THR A 422 -15.93 6.94 33.34
N ARG A 423 -15.45 5.71 33.09
CA ARG A 423 -16.31 4.51 33.06
C ARG A 423 -16.92 4.16 34.43
N ILE A 424 -16.21 4.46 35.52
CA ILE A 424 -16.66 4.20 36.90
C ILE A 424 -17.63 5.31 37.35
N ASP A 425 -17.40 6.55 36.92
CA ASP A 425 -18.28 7.68 37.21
C ASP A 425 -19.63 7.56 36.46
N GLU A 426 -19.63 7.11 35.20
CA GLU A 426 -20.87 6.83 34.44
C GLU A 426 -21.73 5.71 35.05
N SER A 427 -21.12 4.76 35.76
CA SER A 427 -21.83 3.63 36.38
C SER A 427 -22.31 3.90 37.81
N SER A 428 -21.97 5.06 38.39
CA SER A 428 -22.39 5.46 39.73
C SER A 428 -23.48 6.56 39.77
N GLU A 429 -23.82 7.17 38.63
CA GLU A 429 -24.82 8.26 38.54
C GLU A 429 -26.24 7.87 38.03
N GLN A 430 -26.61 6.59 37.95
CA GLN A 430 -28.01 6.21 37.65
C GLN A 430 -28.78 5.62 38.85
N PRO A 431 -29.74 6.37 39.42
CA PRO A 431 -30.91 5.79 40.05
C PRO A 431 -32.23 6.22 39.37
N LEU A 432 -32.97 5.21 38.91
CA LEU A 432 -34.45 5.08 38.97
C LEU A 432 -35.35 6.16 38.34
N THR A 433 -35.89 5.87 37.15
CA THR A 433 -37.31 6.11 36.87
C THR A 433 -37.91 4.92 36.11
N SER A 434 -38.99 4.35 36.63
CA SER A 434 -39.71 3.20 36.08
C SER A 434 -40.67 3.61 34.95
N PRO A 435 -41.08 2.69 34.06
CA PRO A 435 -41.88 3.00 32.88
C PRO A 435 -43.39 3.05 33.19
N HIS A 436 -44.04 4.13 32.77
CA HIS A 436 -45.49 4.28 32.82
C HIS A 436 -46.17 3.45 31.70
N SER A 437 -47.07 2.56 32.10
CA SER A 437 -47.98 1.80 31.22
C SER A 437 -48.92 2.74 30.44
N ALA A 438 -48.96 2.61 29.12
CA ALA A 438 -49.98 3.21 28.27
C ALA A 438 -51.03 2.14 27.91
N GLU A 439 -52.23 2.30 28.47
CA GLU A 439 -53.42 1.54 28.12
C GLU A 439 -53.89 1.87 26.70
N TYR A 440 -54.03 0.84 25.87
CA TYR A 440 -54.76 0.90 24.61
C TYR A 440 -56.27 0.87 24.89
N LYS A 441 -56.99 1.91 24.48
CA LYS A 441 -58.44 1.85 24.21
C LYS A 441 -58.67 1.74 22.70
N PRO A 442 -59.48 0.79 22.22
CA PRO A 442 -59.91 0.76 20.83
C PRO A 442 -61.18 1.59 20.66
N LEU A 443 -61.29 2.35 19.57
CA LEU A 443 -62.57 2.84 19.08
C LEU A 443 -62.65 2.73 17.55
N LYS A 444 -63.88 2.38 17.17
CA LYS A 444 -64.45 2.18 15.83
C LYS A 444 -64.27 3.36 14.89
#